data_AF-V4LAK4-F1
#
_entry.id   AF-V4LAK4-F1
#
_cell.length_a   1.000
_cell.length_b   1.000
_cell.length_c   1.000
_cell.angle_alpha   90.00
_cell.angle_beta   90.00
_cell.angle_gamma   90.00
#
_symmetry.space_group_name_H-M   'P 1'
#
loop_
_entity.id
_entity.type
_entity.pdbx_description
1 polymer ?
#
loop_
_entity_poly.entity_id
_entity_poly.type
_entity_poly.pdbx_seq_one_letter_code
_entity_poly.pdbx_strand_id
1 'polypeptide(L)'
;MTEDIATRGFVDHTEPDWDSPLSIKLTPELIAHAVMYSAAAVHTGWESCVDEDSVLSQLVVMDDAGKHAVRLVEQEFADDQEEDVVWHDWALEVRIGKVVTTGHYSLRVNSAPLDWEWHAREAERAFERACVLLGRRVRRGLVVDEPMPRELPPRASRH
;
A
#
# COMPACT_ATOMS: atom_id res chain seq x y z
N MET A 1 -65.05 7.11 -11.97
CA MET A 1 -63.81 7.03 -12.76
C MET A 1 -62.80 7.92 -12.07
N THR A 2 -62.08 7.35 -11.11
CA THR A 2 -60.97 7.98 -10.41
C THR A 2 -59.72 7.39 -11.04
N GLU A 3 -59.04 8.17 -11.87
CA GLU A 3 -57.76 7.77 -12.45
C GLU A 3 -56.71 7.76 -11.34
N ASP A 4 -56.15 6.57 -11.11
CA ASP A 4 -54.93 6.36 -10.33
C ASP A 4 -53.81 7.22 -10.93
N ILE A 5 -53.50 8.33 -10.26
CA ILE A 5 -52.23 9.05 -10.42
C ILE A 5 -51.18 8.16 -9.79
N ALA A 6 -50.79 7.14 -10.55
CA ALA A 6 -49.61 6.34 -10.29
C ALA A 6 -48.43 7.31 -10.18
N THR A 7 -47.79 7.27 -9.02
CA THR A 7 -46.44 7.70 -8.71
C THR A 7 -45.46 7.12 -9.75
N ARG A 8 -45.43 7.71 -10.94
CA ARG A 8 -44.26 7.65 -11.82
C ARG A 8 -43.18 8.43 -11.10
N GLY A 9 -42.29 7.71 -10.42
CA GLY A 9 -41.04 8.26 -9.92
C GLY A 9 -40.40 9.04 -11.06
N PHE A 10 -40.31 10.35 -10.89
CA PHE A 10 -39.49 11.18 -11.75
C PHE A 10 -38.06 10.67 -11.56
N VAL A 11 -37.52 10.00 -12.58
CA VAL A 11 -36.08 9.79 -12.67
C VAL A 11 -35.51 11.18 -12.91
N ASP A 12 -34.95 11.77 -11.86
CA ASP A 12 -34.27 13.04 -11.96
C ASP A 12 -32.99 12.83 -12.78
N HIS A 13 -33.08 13.09 -14.09
CA HIS A 13 -31.95 12.98 -15.02
C HIS A 13 -30.91 14.09 -14.85
N THR A 14 -31.02 14.93 -13.81
CA THR A 14 -30.06 16.02 -13.56
C THR A 14 -28.87 15.58 -12.72
N GLU A 15 -29.00 14.51 -11.93
CA GLU A 15 -27.89 13.97 -11.16
C GLU A 15 -27.16 12.89 -11.97
N PRO A 16 -25.82 12.95 -12.08
CA PRO A 16 -25.05 11.88 -12.70
C PRO A 16 -25.23 10.60 -11.87
N ASP A 17 -25.60 9.52 -12.55
CA ASP A 17 -25.73 8.20 -11.96
C ASP A 17 -24.37 7.75 -11.37
N TRP A 18 -24.36 7.41 -10.09
CA TRP A 18 -23.17 6.94 -9.36
C TRP A 18 -22.59 5.66 -9.94
N ASP A 19 -23.42 4.86 -10.63
CA ASP A 19 -23.03 3.59 -11.21
C ASP A 19 -22.58 3.72 -12.68
N SER A 20 -22.64 4.93 -13.25
CA SER A 20 -22.25 5.16 -14.63
C SER A 20 -20.74 5.00 -14.82
N PRO A 21 -20.29 4.14 -15.77
CA PRO A 21 -18.87 3.85 -15.94
C PRO A 21 -18.12 5.07 -16.51
N LEU A 22 -17.03 5.44 -15.85
CA LEU A 22 -16.12 6.48 -16.32
C LEU A 22 -14.93 5.89 -17.07
N SER A 23 -14.53 6.53 -18.17
CA SER A 23 -13.27 6.23 -18.87
C SER A 23 -12.22 7.25 -18.47
N ILE A 24 -11.20 6.82 -17.72
CA ILE A 24 -10.10 7.68 -17.26
C ILE A 24 -8.82 7.25 -17.96
N LYS A 25 -8.04 8.21 -18.47
CA LYS A 25 -6.67 7.96 -18.90
C LYS A 25 -5.76 8.04 -17.68
N LEU A 26 -5.20 6.91 -17.28
CA LEU A 26 -4.27 6.83 -16.16
C LEU A 26 -2.84 6.98 -16.68
N THR A 27 -2.05 7.84 -16.03
CA THR A 27 -0.59 7.93 -16.24
C THR A 27 0.12 7.60 -14.93
N PRO A 28 1.37 7.12 -14.97
CA PRO A 28 2.15 6.90 -13.75
C PRO A 28 2.30 8.18 -12.92
N GLU A 29 2.45 9.33 -13.56
CA GLU A 29 2.51 10.64 -12.89
C GLU A 29 1.22 10.94 -12.10
N LEU A 30 0.05 10.59 -12.64
CA LEU A 30 -1.22 10.75 -11.92
C LEU A 30 -1.28 9.83 -10.69
N ILE A 31 -0.77 8.60 -10.81
CA ILE A 31 -0.67 7.68 -9.66
C ILE A 31 0.26 8.27 -8.60
N ALA A 32 1.46 8.73 -9.01
CA ALA A 32 2.43 9.35 -8.12
C ALA A 32 1.81 10.51 -7.34
N HIS A 33 1.14 11.42 -8.04
CA HIS A 33 0.50 12.59 -7.41
C HIS A 33 -0.70 12.23 -6.52
N ALA A 34 -1.57 11.31 -6.95
CA ALA A 34 -2.80 11.01 -6.23
C ALA A 34 -2.57 10.08 -5.03
N VAL A 35 -1.58 9.18 -5.12
CA VAL A 35 -1.37 8.10 -4.16
C VAL A 35 -0.09 8.31 -3.34
N MET A 36 1.00 8.72 -3.98
CA MET A 36 2.36 8.71 -3.41
C MET A 36 2.89 10.12 -3.13
N TYR A 37 2.02 11.12 -2.94
CA TYR A 37 2.44 12.52 -2.83
C TYR A 37 3.44 12.80 -1.69
N SER A 38 3.41 11.98 -0.62
CA SER A 38 4.26 12.10 0.56
C SER A 38 5.48 11.17 0.54
N ALA A 39 5.67 10.39 -0.54
CA ALA A 39 6.84 9.55 -0.70
C ALA A 39 8.11 10.42 -0.85
N ALA A 40 9.22 9.96 -0.29
CA ALA A 40 10.52 10.62 -0.40
C ALA A 40 11.05 10.59 -1.84
N ALA A 41 10.75 9.51 -2.57
CA ALA A 41 11.06 9.36 -3.99
C ALA A 41 9.97 8.54 -4.69
N VAL A 42 9.71 8.84 -5.96
CA VAL A 42 8.80 8.06 -6.80
C VAL A 42 9.46 7.84 -8.16
N HIS A 43 9.40 6.61 -8.66
CA HIS A 43 9.87 6.27 -9.99
C HIS A 43 8.99 5.19 -10.64
N THR A 44 9.27 4.90 -11.90
CA THR A 44 8.50 3.95 -12.70
C THR A 44 9.42 3.00 -13.45
N GLY A 45 9.03 1.73 -13.53
CA GLY A 45 9.76 0.71 -14.26
C GLY A 45 8.84 -0.33 -14.91
N TRP A 46 9.47 -1.28 -15.61
CA TRP A 46 8.82 -2.47 -16.13
C TRP A 46 8.87 -3.64 -15.14
N GLU A 47 9.76 -3.55 -14.15
CA GLU A 47 10.03 -4.55 -13.14
C GLU A 47 10.11 -3.86 -11.77
N SER A 48 9.99 -4.64 -10.71
CA SER A 48 10.16 -4.16 -9.34
C SER A 48 11.63 -3.79 -9.10
N CYS A 49 11.85 -2.72 -8.33
CA CYS A 49 13.18 -2.35 -7.85
C CYS A 49 13.47 -2.88 -6.44
N VAL A 50 12.53 -3.63 -5.84
CA VAL A 50 12.68 -4.23 -4.53
C VAL A 50 13.58 -5.46 -4.67
N ASP A 51 14.61 -5.53 -3.84
CA ASP A 51 15.42 -6.73 -3.69
C ASP A 51 14.73 -7.66 -2.68
N GLU A 52 14.33 -8.85 -3.14
CA GLU A 52 13.59 -9.82 -2.32
C GLU A 52 14.40 -10.35 -1.13
N ASP A 53 15.74 -10.32 -1.20
CA ASP A 53 16.61 -10.72 -0.08
C ASP A 53 16.66 -9.68 1.05
N SER A 54 16.26 -8.44 0.75
CA SER A 54 16.23 -7.30 1.69
C SER A 54 14.86 -7.09 2.35
N VAL A 55 13.86 -7.91 1.99
CA VAL A 55 12.47 -7.77 2.46
C VAL A 55 12.31 -8.30 3.88
N LEU A 56 11.78 -7.46 4.76
CA LEU A 56 11.39 -7.81 6.13
C LEU A 56 9.93 -8.27 6.19
N SER A 57 9.04 -7.55 5.52
CA SER A 57 7.62 -7.86 5.49
C SER A 57 6.96 -7.35 4.20
N GLN A 58 5.83 -7.94 3.80
CA GLN A 58 5.07 -7.43 2.66
C GLN A 58 3.56 -7.70 2.76
N LEU A 59 2.78 -6.76 2.21
CA LEU A 59 1.36 -6.90 1.95
C LEU A 59 1.12 -6.82 0.45
N VAL A 60 0.33 -7.75 -0.09
CA VAL A 60 0.03 -7.81 -1.53
C VAL A 60 -1.47 -7.90 -1.75
N VAL A 61 -1.96 -7.07 -2.67
CA VAL A 61 -3.34 -7.07 -3.15
C VAL A 61 -3.33 -7.16 -4.67
N MET A 62 -4.10 -8.10 -5.22
CA MET A 62 -4.22 -8.31 -6.67
C MET A 62 -5.66 -8.14 -7.14
N ASP A 63 -5.81 -7.76 -8.41
CA ASP A 63 -7.08 -7.85 -9.12
C ASP A 63 -7.45 -9.31 -9.43
N ASP A 64 -8.70 -9.55 -9.82
CA ASP A 64 -9.19 -10.91 -10.10
C ASP A 64 -8.53 -11.55 -11.33
N ALA A 65 -7.99 -10.73 -12.25
CA ALA A 65 -7.30 -11.20 -13.44
C ALA A 65 -5.79 -11.38 -13.25
N GLY A 66 -5.22 -11.01 -12.10
CA GLY A 66 -3.79 -11.06 -11.80
C GLY A 66 -2.92 -10.12 -12.64
N LYS A 67 -3.52 -9.15 -13.34
CA LYS A 67 -2.82 -8.19 -14.22
C LYS A 67 -2.42 -6.92 -13.48
N HIS A 68 -3.02 -6.68 -12.32
CA HIS A 68 -2.80 -5.49 -11.53
C HIS A 68 -2.51 -5.91 -10.09
N ALA A 69 -1.57 -5.23 -9.47
CA ALA A 69 -1.20 -5.51 -8.09
C ALA A 69 -0.82 -4.22 -7.37
N VAL A 70 -1.08 -4.19 -6.07
CA VAL A 70 -0.55 -3.20 -5.15
C VAL A 70 0.22 -3.98 -4.09
N ARG A 71 1.47 -3.60 -3.87
CA ARG A 71 2.34 -4.22 -2.88
C ARG A 71 2.91 -3.14 -1.96
N LEU A 72 2.86 -3.35 -0.65
CA LEU A 72 3.59 -2.57 0.33
C LEU A 72 4.68 -3.47 0.89
N VAL A 73 5.93 -3.13 0.66
CA VAL A 73 7.10 -3.88 1.11
C VAL A 73 7.81 -3.08 2.18
N GLU A 74 8.13 -3.70 3.30
CA GLU A 74 9.08 -3.21 4.28
C GLU A 74 10.42 -3.90 4.04
N GLN A 75 11.49 -3.13 3.89
CA GLN A 75 12.82 -3.63 3.57
C GLN A 75 13.91 -2.83 4.27
N GLU A 76 15.06 -3.47 4.49
CA GLU A 76 16.28 -2.81 4.95
C GLU A 76 17.45 -3.14 4.02
N PHE A 77 18.18 -2.11 3.62
CA PHE A 77 19.32 -2.26 2.71
C PHE A 77 20.45 -1.30 3.09
N ALA A 78 21.69 -1.72 2.81
CA ALA A 78 22.86 -0.86 2.95
C ALA A 78 23.00 0.05 1.71
N ASP A 79 23.51 1.26 1.90
CA ASP A 79 23.84 2.15 0.79
C ASP A 79 25.09 1.61 0.06
N ASP A 80 24.99 1.37 -1.25
CA ASP A 80 26.12 0.91 -2.08
C ASP A 80 27.32 1.86 -2.03
N GLN A 81 27.11 3.14 -1.69
CA GLN A 81 28.17 4.15 -1.58
C GLN A 81 28.66 4.34 -0.14
N GLU A 82 27.87 3.95 0.85
CA GLU A 82 28.15 4.09 2.28
C GLU A 82 27.73 2.81 3.03
N GLU A 83 28.55 1.75 2.99
CA GLU A 83 28.22 0.42 3.57
C GLU A 83 27.82 0.45 5.07
N ASP A 84 28.27 1.47 5.82
CA ASP A 84 27.92 1.67 7.23
C ASP A 84 26.54 2.34 7.44
N VAL A 85 25.87 2.76 6.36
CA VAL A 85 24.55 3.39 6.40
C VAL A 85 23.50 2.40 5.94
N VAL A 86 22.64 2.01 6.88
CA VAL A 86 21.48 1.17 6.60
C VAL A 86 20.23 2.05 6.51
N TRP A 87 19.48 1.85 5.44
CA TRP A 87 18.19 2.45 5.18
C TRP A 87 17.08 1.47 5.55
N HIS A 88 16.02 2.00 6.14
CA HIS A 88 14.74 1.33 6.28
C HIS A 88 13.76 2.00 5.32
N ASP A 89 13.02 1.20 4.56
CA ASP A 89 12.11 1.69 3.53
C ASP A 89 10.80 0.91 3.52
N TRP A 90 9.69 1.66 3.45
CA TRP A 90 8.40 1.11 3.06
C TRP A 90 8.14 1.44 1.58
N ALA A 91 8.43 0.50 0.68
CA ALA A 91 8.19 0.66 -0.75
C ALA A 91 6.74 0.30 -1.11
N LEU A 92 5.99 1.28 -1.63
CA LEU A 92 4.69 1.05 -2.24
C LEU A 92 4.83 0.86 -3.74
N GLU A 93 4.50 -0.34 -4.24
CA GLU A 93 4.46 -0.65 -5.66
C GLU A 93 3.01 -0.75 -6.16
N VAL A 94 2.70 0.01 -7.21
CA VAL A 94 1.44 -0.07 -7.94
C VAL A 94 1.73 -0.56 -9.35
N ARG A 95 1.40 -1.82 -9.62
CA ARG A 95 1.51 -2.46 -10.93
C ARG A 95 0.18 -2.35 -11.67
N ILE A 96 0.17 -1.62 -12.78
CA ILE A 96 -0.96 -1.58 -13.71
C ILE A 96 -0.54 -2.21 -15.03
N GLY A 97 -0.91 -3.47 -15.25
CA GLY A 97 -0.48 -4.23 -16.41
C GLY A 97 1.00 -4.54 -16.32
N LYS A 98 1.81 -3.89 -17.17
CA LYS A 98 3.27 -4.05 -17.22
C LYS A 98 4.03 -2.92 -16.53
N VAL A 99 3.36 -1.80 -16.21
CA VAL A 99 4.02 -0.64 -15.63
C VAL A 99 3.95 -0.75 -14.12
N VAL A 100 5.10 -0.63 -13.47
CA VAL A 100 5.25 -0.52 -12.02
C VAL A 100 5.56 0.92 -11.68
N THR A 101 4.80 1.51 -10.75
CA THR A 101 5.12 2.79 -10.12
C THR A 101 5.49 2.50 -8.68
N THR A 102 6.66 2.94 -8.24
CA THR A 102 7.17 2.67 -6.88
C THR A 102 7.40 3.97 -6.15
N GLY A 103 6.80 4.10 -4.97
CA GLY A 103 7.04 5.18 -4.03
C GLY A 103 7.80 4.68 -2.81
N HIS A 104 8.86 5.38 -2.42
CA HIS A 104 9.71 5.04 -1.28
C HIS A 104 9.43 5.94 -0.10
N TYR A 105 9.29 5.35 1.08
CA TYR A 105 9.12 6.03 2.35
C TYR A 105 10.33 5.69 3.22
N SER A 106 11.50 6.13 2.78
CA SER A 106 12.78 5.68 3.30
C SER A 106 13.40 6.65 4.30
N LEU A 107 14.04 6.11 5.32
CA LEU A 107 14.85 6.85 6.29
C LEU A 107 16.01 5.98 6.79
N ARG A 108 17.00 6.58 7.45
CA ARG A 108 18.07 5.80 8.09
C ARG A 108 17.52 4.99 9.27
N VAL A 109 18.04 3.79 9.50
CA VAL A 109 17.57 2.92 10.60
C VAL A 109 17.72 3.57 11.98
N ASN A 110 18.68 4.48 12.14
CA ASN A 110 18.97 5.18 13.39
C ASN A 110 18.21 6.52 13.55
N SER A 111 17.26 6.81 12.65
CA SER A 111 16.38 7.98 12.75
C SER A 111 15.48 7.92 13.98
N ALA A 112 14.86 9.05 14.35
CA ALA A 112 14.02 9.11 15.53
C ALA A 112 12.76 8.22 15.38
N PRO A 113 12.25 7.61 16.47
CA PRO A 113 11.04 6.78 16.41
C PRO A 113 9.81 7.49 15.84
N LEU A 114 9.69 8.81 16.05
CA LEU A 114 8.60 9.60 15.49
C LEU A 114 8.64 9.65 13.95
N ASP A 115 9.83 9.69 13.36
CA ASP A 115 10.01 9.70 11.90
C ASP A 115 9.65 8.33 11.32
N TRP A 116 10.02 7.25 12.01
CA TRP A 116 9.60 5.89 11.68
C TRP A 116 8.07 5.77 11.65
N GLU A 117 7.41 6.15 12.74
CA GLU A 117 5.94 6.11 12.82
C GLU A 117 5.25 6.93 11.73
N TRP A 118 5.84 8.08 11.37
CA TRP A 118 5.31 8.93 10.32
C TRP A 118 5.42 8.27 8.94
N HIS A 119 6.60 7.78 8.57
CA HIS A 119 6.82 7.14 7.27
C HIS A 119 5.99 5.88 7.09
N ALA A 120 5.97 4.99 8.11
CA ALA A 120 5.13 3.80 8.10
C ALA A 120 3.65 4.16 7.87
N ARG A 121 3.14 5.17 8.60
CA ARG A 121 1.74 5.60 8.48
C ARG A 121 1.43 6.20 7.12
N GLU A 122 2.33 6.97 6.54
CA GLU A 122 2.14 7.55 5.20
C GLU A 122 2.18 6.47 4.12
N ALA A 123 3.08 5.49 4.23
CA ALA A 123 3.15 4.34 3.34
C ALA A 123 1.86 3.49 3.42
N GLU A 124 1.36 3.22 4.62
CA GLU A 124 0.07 2.54 4.82
C GLU A 124 -1.11 3.31 4.20
N ARG A 125 -1.18 4.63 4.38
CA ARG A 125 -2.23 5.48 3.80
C ARG A 125 -2.18 5.45 2.28
N ALA A 126 -0.99 5.47 1.71
CA ALA A 126 -0.79 5.37 0.27
C ALA A 126 -1.21 3.98 -0.24
N PHE A 127 -0.86 2.90 0.48
CA PHE A 127 -1.32 1.55 0.19
C PHE A 127 -2.85 1.40 0.23
N GLU A 128 -3.50 1.93 1.27
CA GLU A 128 -4.96 1.95 1.40
C GLU A 128 -5.62 2.62 0.19
N ARG A 129 -5.10 3.78 -0.24
CA ARG A 129 -5.59 4.51 -1.42
C ARG A 129 -5.33 3.76 -2.72
N ALA A 130 -4.15 3.16 -2.88
CA ALA A 130 -3.77 2.39 -4.05
C ALA A 130 -4.70 1.17 -4.24
N CYS A 131 -5.08 0.50 -3.16
CA CYS A 131 -5.98 -0.65 -3.22
C CYS A 131 -7.35 -0.32 -3.82
N VAL A 132 -7.81 0.93 -3.68
CA VAL A 132 -9.07 1.39 -4.31
C VAL A 132 -8.97 1.36 -5.84
N LEU A 133 -7.78 1.57 -6.42
CA LEU A 133 -7.56 1.46 -7.87
C LEU A 133 -7.87 0.05 -8.39
N LEU A 134 -7.78 -0.97 -7.54
CA LEU A 134 -8.12 -2.36 -7.85
C LEU A 134 -9.53 -2.75 -7.39
N GLY A 135 -10.35 -1.77 -7.01
CA GLY A 135 -11.69 -2.01 -6.47
C GLY A 135 -11.69 -2.70 -5.11
N ARG A 136 -10.57 -2.67 -4.38
CA ARG A 136 -10.45 -3.27 -3.04
C ARG A 136 -10.66 -2.24 -1.95
N ARG A 137 -11.21 -2.69 -0.83
CA ARG A 137 -11.38 -1.87 0.38
C ARG A 137 -10.43 -2.38 1.46
N VAL A 138 -9.60 -1.49 1.99
CA VAL A 138 -8.69 -1.79 3.11
C VAL A 138 -9.27 -1.20 4.38
N ARG A 139 -9.10 -1.89 5.51
CA ARG A 139 -9.51 -1.44 6.83
C ARG A 139 -8.42 -1.77 7.84
N ARG A 140 -8.10 -0.82 8.72
CA ARG A 140 -7.24 -1.07 9.88
C ARG A 140 -7.99 -1.92 10.90
N GLY A 141 -7.30 -2.93 11.43
CA GLY A 141 -7.81 -3.82 12.47
C GLY A 141 -7.05 -3.66 13.79
N LEU A 142 -7.64 -4.16 14.88
CA LEU A 142 -6.98 -4.34 16.17
C LEU A 142 -6.41 -5.75 16.24
N VAL A 143 -5.15 -5.87 16.66
CA VAL A 143 -4.47 -7.16 16.90
C VAL A 143 -3.94 -7.15 18.34
N VAL A 144 -4.02 -8.30 19.02
CA VAL A 144 -3.43 -8.50 20.34
C VAL A 144 -2.20 -9.37 20.14
N ASP A 145 -1.02 -8.79 20.40
CA ASP A 145 0.22 -9.56 20.40
C ASP A 145 0.37 -10.31 21.71
N GLU A 146 0.45 -11.63 21.63
CA GLU A 146 0.80 -12.47 22.78
C GLU A 146 2.33 -12.42 22.98
N PRO A 147 2.82 -12.23 24.22
CA PRO A 147 4.24 -12.13 24.49
C PRO A 147 4.95 -13.44 24.11
N MET A 148 6.02 -13.36 23.32
CA MET A 148 6.85 -14.51 22.98
C MET A 148 7.33 -15.21 24.27
N PRO A 149 7.25 -16.56 24.35
CA PRO A 149 7.78 -17.29 25.49
C PRO A 149 9.26 -16.96 25.68
N ARG A 150 9.62 -16.39 26.83
CA ARG A 150 11.03 -16.23 27.21
C ARG A 150 11.66 -17.62 27.26
N GLU A 151 12.74 -17.84 26.53
CA GLU A 151 13.54 -19.06 26.64
C GLU A 151 13.85 -19.31 28.11
N LEU A 152 13.32 -20.42 28.64
CA LEU A 152 13.63 -20.84 30.00
C LEU A 152 15.11 -21.27 30.01
N PRO A 153 15.93 -20.79 30.97
CA PRO A 153 17.31 -21.20 31.06
C PRO A 153 17.40 -22.73 31.17
N PRO A 154 18.40 -23.37 30.54
CA PRO A 154 18.47 -24.82 30.43
C PRO A 154 18.44 -25.44 31.83
N ARG A 155 17.42 -26.26 32.09
CA ARG A 155 17.34 -27.06 33.30
C ARG A 155 18.52 -28.02 33.29
N ALA A 156 19.51 -27.76 34.15
CA ALA A 156 20.60 -28.69 34.39
C ALA A 156 20.01 -30.01 34.91
N SER A 157 20.02 -31.06 34.07
CA SER A 157 19.76 -32.42 34.50
C SER A 157 20.94 -32.90 35.31
N ARG A 158 20.79 -33.05 36.63
CA ARG A 158 21.73 -33.84 37.43
C ARG A 158 21.39 -35.32 37.24
N HIS A 159 22.36 -36.07 36.72
CA HIS A 159 22.43 -37.53 36.76
C HIS A 159 22.76 -38.02 38.17
#